data_AF-A0A970JCL8-F1
#
_entry.id   AF-A0A970JCL8-F1
#
_cell.length_a   1.000
_cell.length_b   1.000
_cell.length_c   1.000
_cell.angle_alpha   90.00
_cell.angle_beta   90.00
_cell.angle_gamma   90.00
#
_symmetry.space_group_name_H-M   'P 1'
#
loop_
_entity.id
_entity.type
_entity.pdbx_description
1 polymer ?
#
loop_
_entity_poly.entity_id
_entity_poly.type
_entity_poly.pdbx_seq_one_letter_code
_entity_poly.pdbx_strand_id
1 'polypeptide(L)' 'NIKDGRRLGFVTDVELNLESGRIDSIVVPGPARLLGFFGQSEDIVIPWDKIHKIGDDIILVEYDETQYRRRK' A
#
# COMPACT_ATOMS: atom_id res chain seq x y z
N ASN A 1 7.44 -5.85 -2.96
CA ASN A 1 6.60 -5.98 -4.15
C ASN A 1 7.15 -7.11 -5.00
N ILE A 2 6.32 -8.06 -5.42
CA ILE A 2 6.77 -9.27 -6.13
C ILE A 2 7.25 -8.99 -7.56
N LYS A 3 6.83 -7.88 -8.17
CA LYS A 3 7.19 -7.52 -9.55
C LYS A 3 8.64 -7.04 -9.68
N ASP A 4 9.14 -6.30 -8.70
CA ASP A 4 10.40 -5.54 -8.76
C ASP A 4 11.30 -5.75 -7.52
N GLY A 5 10.84 -6.49 -6.51
CA GLY A 5 11.55 -6.67 -5.24
C GLY A 5 11.55 -5.45 -4.32
N ARG A 6 10.95 -4.32 -4.70
CA ARG A 6 11.06 -3.07 -3.91
C ARG A 6 10.28 -3.17 -2.60
N ARG A 7 10.83 -2.55 -1.55
CA ARG A 7 10.12 -2.30 -0.29
C ARG A 7 9.25 -1.06 -0.45
N LEU A 8 7.95 -1.21 -0.20
CA LEU A 8 6.98 -0.11 -0.35
C LEU A 8 6.91 0.77 0.91
N GLY A 9 7.13 0.18 2.09
CA GLY A 9 7.06 0.89 3.38
C GLY A 9 6.67 -0.08 4.50
N PHE A 10 6.15 0.48 5.59
CA PHE A 10 5.52 -0.29 6.67
C PHE A 10 4.01 -0.09 6.61
N VAL A 11 3.24 -1.11 6.99
CA VAL A 11 1.79 -0.95 7.12
C VAL A 11 1.50 -0.01 8.27
N THR A 12 0.70 1.03 8.01
CA THR A 12 0.30 2.02 9.00
C THR A 12 -1.16 1.89 9.39
N ASP A 13 -2.01 1.39 8.48
CA ASP A 13 -3.44 1.26 8.72
C ASP A 13 -4.07 0.13 7.88
N VAL A 14 -5.32 -0.22 8.17
CA VAL A 14 -6.14 -1.20 7.44
C VAL A 14 -7.54 -0.65 7.19
N GLU A 15 -8.07 -0.84 5.97
CA GLU A 15 -9.47 -0.51 5.67
C GLU A 15 -10.34 -1.74 5.94
N LEU A 16 -11.38 -1.57 6.76
CA LEU A 16 -12.29 -2.64 7.16
C LEU A 16 -13.67 -2.43 6.55
N ASN A 17 -14.21 -3.51 6.00
CA ASN A 17 -15.62 -3.59 5.64
C ASN A 17 -16.46 -3.89 6.88
N LEU A 18 -17.18 -2.89 7.38
CA LEU A 18 -17.93 -3.02 8.64
C LEU A 18 -19.16 -3.95 8.55
N GLU A 19 -19.69 -4.18 7.36
CA GLU A 19 -20.83 -5.08 7.16
C GLU A 19 -20.40 -6.55 7.19
N SER A 20 -19.28 -6.88 6.53
CA SER A 20 -18.77 -8.25 6.43
C SER A 20 -17.72 -8.61 7.47
N GLY A 21 -17.16 -7.62 8.18
CA GLY A 21 -16.06 -7.80 9.14
C GLY A 21 -14.73 -8.19 8.50
N ARG A 22 -14.57 -7.97 7.19
CA ARG A 22 -13.36 -8.33 6.43
C ARG A 22 -12.45 -7.13 6.21
N ILE A 23 -11.16 -7.39 6.02
CA ILE A 23 -10.20 -6.38 5.59
C ILE A 23 -10.33 -6.22 4.07
N ASP A 24 -10.53 -4.98 3.62
CA ASP A 24 -10.60 -4.64 2.20
C ASP A 24 -9.21 -4.24 1.66
N SER A 25 -8.39 -3.56 2.46
CA SER A 25 -7.06 -3.11 2.04
C SER A 25 -6.11 -2.85 3.22
N ILE A 26 -4.81 -2.78 2.93
CA ILE A 26 -3.78 -2.27 3.86
C ILE A 26 -3.22 -0.95 3.33
N VAL A 27 -2.86 -0.05 4.23
CA VAL A 27 -2.32 1.27 3.90
C VAL A 27 -0.83 1.32 4.26
N VAL A 28 -0.04 1.79 3.30
CA VAL A 28 1.40 2.00 3.43
C VAL A 28 1.69 3.46 3.07
N PRO A 29 2.45 4.23 3.87
CA PRO A 29 2.73 5.62 3.57
C PRO A 29 3.53 5.72 2.28
N GLY A 30 3.16 6.67 1.42
CA GLY A 30 3.89 6.94 0.19
C GLY A 30 5.34 7.39 0.46
N PRO A 31 6.25 7.23 -0.51
CA PRO A 31 7.65 7.63 -0.35
C PRO A 31 7.76 9.13 -0.03
N ALA A 32 8.48 9.45 1.05
CA ALA A 32 8.77 10.83 1.43
C ALA A 32 9.62 11.52 0.35
N ARG A 33 9.13 12.62 -0.23
CA ARG A 33 9.91 13.44 -1.15
C ARG A 33 10.77 14.40 -0.34
N LEU A 34 12.05 14.09 -0.23
CA LEU A 34 13.06 15.08 0.15
C LEU A 34 13.14 16.14 -0.96
N LEU A 35 13.13 17.42 -0.58
CA LEU A 35 13.22 18.64 -1.40
C LEU A 35 11.87 19.33 -1.75
N GLY A 36 11.26 19.98 -0.76
CA GLY A 36 10.79 21.38 -0.80
C GLY A 36 9.77 21.87 -1.86
N PHE A 37 9.36 21.08 -2.85
CA PHE A 37 8.51 21.57 -3.94
C PHE A 37 7.33 20.61 -4.20
N PHE A 38 6.20 20.99 -3.60
CA PHE A 38 4.81 20.68 -3.97
C PHE A 38 4.39 19.20 -4.08
N GLY A 39 3.79 18.69 -3.01
CA GLY A 39 2.85 17.56 -3.04
C GLY A 39 2.96 16.65 -1.82
N GLN A 40 1.85 16.41 -1.12
CA GLN A 40 1.73 15.37 -0.11
C GLN A 40 2.03 14.01 -0.79
N SER A 41 2.94 13.21 -0.22
CA SER A 41 3.11 11.82 -0.65
C SER A 41 1.79 11.09 -0.38
N GLU A 42 1.12 10.65 -1.44
CA GLU A 42 -0.13 9.91 -1.29
C GLU A 42 0.13 8.54 -0.71
N ASP A 43 -0.74 8.11 0.20
CA ASP A 43 -0.68 6.78 0.76
C ASP A 43 -0.92 5.72 -0.32
N ILE A 44 -0.16 4.64 -0.22
CA ILE A 44 -0.29 3.47 -1.05
C ILE A 44 -1.35 2.58 -0.40
N VAL A 45 -2.51 2.47 -1.04
CA VAL A 45 -3.57 1.55 -0.64
C VAL A 45 -3.42 0.25 -1.43
N ILE A 46 -3.23 -0.86 -0.74
CA ILE A 46 -3.02 -2.18 -1.33
C ILE A 46 -4.26 -3.03 -1.04
N PRO A 47 -5.11 -3.30 -2.04
CA PRO A 47 -6.27 -4.16 -1.88
C PRO A 47 -5.90 -5.55 -1.35
N TRP A 48 -6.80 -6.16 -0.58
CA TRP A 48 -6.57 -7.47 0.03
C TRP A 48 -6.28 -8.57 -0.99
N ASP A 49 -6.89 -8.51 -2.19
CA ASP A 49 -6.64 -9.46 -3.29
C ASP A 49 -5.22 -9.37 -3.89
N LYS A 50 -4.46 -8.32 -3.56
CA LYS A 50 -3.06 -8.15 -3.98
C LYS A 50 -2.05 -8.66 -2.96
N ILE A 51 -2.51 -9.06 -1.77
CA ILE A 51 -1.66 -9.67 -0.76
C ILE A 51 -1.45 -11.15 -1.12
N HIS A 52 -0.22 -11.51 -1.44
CA HIS A 52 0.15 -12.87 -1.84
C HIS A 52 0.58 -13.73 -0.66
N LYS A 53 1.28 -13.12 0.30
CA LYS A 53 1.75 -13.82 1.50
C LYS A 53 1.94 -12.84 2.65
N ILE A 54 1.50 -13.24 3.84
CA ILE A 54 1.81 -12.58 5.10
C ILE A 54 2.79 -13.50 5.84
N GLY A 55 4.02 -13.04 6.02
CA GLY A 55 4.96 -13.64 6.95
C GLY A 55 5.05 -12.83 8.24
N ASP A 56 5.85 -13.31 9.18
CA ASP A 56 6.02 -12.67 10.50
C ASP A 56 6.62 -11.26 10.38
N ASP A 57 7.55 -11.06 9.43
CA ASP A 57 8.25 -9.78 9.23
C ASP A 57 7.87 -9.05 7.94
N ILE A 58 7.43 -9.78 6.91
CA ILE A 58 7.29 -9.27 5.55
C ILE A 58 5.94 -9.70 4.97
N ILE A 59 5.24 -8.72 4.39
CA ILE A 59 4.08 -8.95 3.54
C ILE A 59 4.50 -8.84 2.08
N LEU A 60 4.29 -9.91 1.32
CA LEU A 60 4.50 -9.93 -0.12
C LEU A 60 3.21 -9.53 -0.83
N VAL A 61 3.33 -8.51 -1.67
CA VAL A 61 2.22 -7.89 -2.40
C VAL A 61 2.58 -7.72 -3.87
N GLU A 62 1.56 -7.74 -4.72
CA GLU A 62 1.66 -7.34 -6.11
C GLU A 62 1.14 -5.91 -6.29
N TYR A 63 2.06 -4.96 -6.44
CA TYR A 63 1.72 -3.55 -6.55
C TYR A 63 2.21 -2.96 -7.88
N ASP A 64 1.32 -2.23 -8.56
CA ASP A 64 1.62 -1.52 -9.80
C ASP A 64 1.35 -0.01 -9.64
N GLU A 65 2.42 0.78 -9.62
CA GLU A 65 2.33 2.22 -9.37
C GLU A 65 1.46 2.95 -10.41
N THR A 66 1.39 2.42 -11.63
CA THR A 66 0.58 3.04 -12.69
C THR A 66 -0.92 2.88 -12.45
N GLN A 67 -1.33 1.84 -11.73
CA GLN A 67 -2.74 1.49 -11.49
C GLN A 67 -3.29 2.13 -10.21
N TYR A 68 -2.43 2.37 -9.21
CA TYR A 68 -2.85 2.70 -7.85
C TYR A 68 -2.50 4.13 -7.40
N ARG A 69 -2.01 5.00 -8.30
CA ARG A 69 -2.04 6.45 -8.04
C ARG A 69 -3.49 6.90 -8.05
N ARG A 70 -4.05 7.26 -6.90
CA ARG A 70 -5.36 7.94 -6.85
C ARG A 70 -5.23 9.21 -7.70
N ARG A 71 -5.91 9.25 -8.84
CA ARG A 71 -6.19 10.53 -9.50
C ARG A 71 -7.20 11.24 -8.61
N LYS A 72 -6.79 12.29 -7.92
CA LYS A 72 -7.73 13.33 -7.48
C LYS A 72 -8.37 14.01 -8.70
#